data_AF-A0ABD4ZM03-F1
#
_entry.id   AF-A0ABD4ZM03-F1
#
_cell.length_a   1.000
_cell.length_b   1.000
_cell.length_c   1.000
_cell.angle_alpha   90.00
_cell.angle_beta   90.00
_cell.angle_gamma   90.00
#
_symmetry.space_group_name_H-M   'P 1'
#
loop_
_entity.id
_entity.type
_entity.pdbx_description
1 polymer ?
#
loop_
_entity_poly.entity_id
_entity_poly.type
_entity_poly.pdbx_seq_one_letter_code
_entity_poly.pdbx_strand_id
1 'polypeptide(L)'
;MKISIHHIVTQKVGNSVGFSLPASFKVEVGTEYTIHQKSDGSLILIPKISNPYTSDAKFEDVPGPEREAWENLAMEELRHAED
;
A
#
# COMPACT_ATOMS: atom_id res chain seq x y z
N MET A 1 12.56 -2.95 19.14
CA MET A 1 11.38 -2.40 18.43
C MET A 1 10.14 -3.01 19.06
N LYS A 2 9.20 -2.22 19.59
CA LYS A 2 7.99 -2.74 20.23
C LYS A 2 6.94 -2.95 19.14
N ILE A 3 6.62 -4.20 18.81
CA ILE A 3 5.61 -4.52 17.81
C ILE A 3 4.24 -4.29 18.45
N SER A 4 3.49 -3.31 17.95
CA SER A 4 2.11 -3.05 18.37
C SER A 4 1.16 -3.86 17.49
N ILE A 5 0.56 -4.91 18.06
CA ILE A 5 -0.46 -5.73 17.38
C ILE A 5 -1.83 -5.13 17.69
N HIS A 6 -2.59 -4.79 16.65
CA HIS A 6 -3.98 -4.31 16.77
C HIS A 6 -4.91 -5.29 16.05
N HIS A 7 -5.93 -5.79 16.74
CA HIS A 7 -7.00 -6.55 16.12
C HIS A 7 -8.02 -5.57 15.54
N ILE A 8 -8.25 -5.64 14.23
CA ILE A 8 -9.24 -4.84 13.52
C ILE A 8 -10.28 -5.76 12.87
N VAL A 9 -11.50 -5.26 12.75
CA VAL A 9 -12.60 -5.98 12.09
C VAL A 9 -13.04 -5.16 10.88
N THR A 10 -13.25 -5.83 9.77
CA THR A 10 -13.78 -5.22 8.55
C THR A 10 -15.26 -4.88 8.72
N GLN A 11 -15.71 -3.81 8.06
CA GLN A 11 -17.09 -3.35 8.06
C GLN A 11 -17.57 -3.06 6.64
N LYS A 12 -18.89 -3.18 6.42
CA LYS A 12 -19.51 -2.80 5.15
C LYS A 12 -19.59 -1.28 5.04
N VAL A 13 -19.09 -0.71 3.94
CA VAL A 13 -19.14 0.72 3.64
C VAL A 13 -19.82 0.88 2.28
N GLY A 14 -21.11 1.21 2.26
CA GLY A 14 -21.88 1.25 1.02
C GLY A 14 -21.87 -0.10 0.31
N ASN A 15 -21.27 -0.16 -0.89
CA ASN A 15 -21.11 -1.39 -1.68
C ASN A 15 -19.71 -2.03 -1.55
N SER A 16 -18.89 -1.60 -0.58
CA SER A 16 -17.53 -2.11 -0.39
C SER A 16 -17.30 -2.59 1.04
N VAL A 17 -16.09 -3.11 1.27
CA VAL A 17 -15.56 -3.48 2.58
C VAL A 17 -14.48 -2.48 2.95
N GLY A 18 -14.53 -1.96 4.17
CA GLY A 18 -13.50 -1.09 4.74
C GLY A 18 -13.02 -1.62 6.09
N PHE A 19 -11.89 -1.10 6.56
CA PHE A 19 -11.41 -1.28 7.92
C PHE A 19 -10.96 0.07 8.48
N SER A 20 -10.95 0.20 9.80
CA SER A 20 -10.51 1.42 10.48
C SER A 20 -9.07 1.28 10.95
N LEU A 21 -8.23 2.25 10.59
CA LEU A 21 -6.87 2.33 11.10
C LEU A 21 -6.87 3.01 12.49
N PRO A 22 -6.26 2.38 13.52
CA PRO A 22 -6.02 3.03 14.80
C PRO A 22 -5.28 4.38 14.64
N ALA A 23 -5.74 5.40 15.35
CA ALA A 23 -5.15 6.74 15.32
C ALA A 23 -3.66 6.76 15.74
N SER A 24 -3.21 5.75 16.49
CA SER A 24 -1.80 5.56 16.86
C SER A 24 -0.87 5.40 15.66
N PHE A 25 -1.38 5.00 14.49
CA PHE A 25 -0.60 4.91 13.25
C PHE A 25 -0.36 6.25 12.56
N LYS A 26 -1.04 7.34 12.98
CA LYS A 26 -0.83 8.72 12.47
C LYS A 26 -0.92 8.84 10.93
N VAL A 27 -1.77 8.03 10.31
CA VAL A 27 -2.06 8.15 8.87
C VAL A 27 -2.95 9.37 8.64
N GLU A 28 -2.58 10.22 7.69
CA GLU A 28 -3.33 11.41 7.35
C GLU A 28 -4.58 11.06 6.52
N VAL A 29 -5.64 11.85 6.68
CA VAL A 29 -6.85 11.67 5.87
C VAL A 29 -6.53 12.01 4.41
N GLY A 30 -6.89 11.12 3.50
CA GLY A 30 -6.63 11.29 2.06
C GLY A 30 -5.34 10.61 1.57
N THR A 31 -4.56 9.96 2.45
CA THR A 31 -3.44 9.12 2.00
C THR A 31 -3.95 7.95 1.16
N GLU A 32 -3.47 7.84 -0.08
CA GLU A 32 -3.72 6.70 -0.96
C GLU A 32 -2.77 5.55 -0.67
N TYR A 33 -3.26 4.32 -0.81
CA TYR A 33 -2.49 3.09 -0.65
C TYR A 33 -2.75 2.17 -1.83
N THR A 34 -1.70 1.50 -2.29
CA THR A 34 -1.82 0.33 -3.15
C THR A 34 -2.00 -0.91 -2.25
N ILE A 35 -2.94 -1.78 -2.60
CA ILE A 35 -3.23 -3.01 -1.88
C ILE A 35 -2.73 -4.18 -2.72
N HIS A 36 -1.83 -5.00 -2.14
CA HIS A 36 -1.36 -6.24 -2.76
C HIS A 36 -1.76 -7.44 -1.90
N GLN A 37 -2.42 -8.43 -2.52
CA GLN A 37 -2.75 -9.69 -1.87
C GLN A 37 -1.67 -10.73 -2.16
N LYS A 38 -1.01 -11.21 -1.12
CA LYS A 38 -0.05 -12.32 -1.22
C LYS A 38 -0.77 -13.64 -1.49
N SER A 39 -0.01 -14.64 -1.95
CA SER A 39 -0.51 -16.01 -2.18
C SER A 39 -1.08 -16.69 -0.94
N ASP A 40 -0.67 -16.28 0.27
CA ASP A 40 -1.19 -16.77 1.55
C ASP A 40 -2.51 -16.07 1.98
N GLY A 41 -3.03 -15.16 1.15
CA GLY A 41 -4.24 -14.39 1.41
C GLY A 41 -4.01 -13.10 2.22
N SER A 42 -2.79 -12.86 2.70
CA SER A 42 -2.45 -11.64 3.44
C SER A 42 -2.53 -10.40 2.56
N LEU A 43 -3.05 -9.30 3.10
CA LEU A 43 -3.05 -8.00 2.44
C LEU A 43 -1.87 -7.16 2.94
N ILE A 44 -1.09 -6.60 2.01
CA ILE A 44 -0.12 -5.55 2.28
C ILE A 44 -0.70 -4.24 1.74
N LEU A 45 -0.66 -3.20 2.57
CA LEU A 45 -1.00 -1.85 2.16
C LEU A 45 0.26 -1.03 2.13
N ILE A 46 0.54 -0.44 0.98
CA ILE A 46 1.74 0.35 0.80
C ILE A 46 1.36 1.75 0.33
N PRO A 47 1.82 2.85 0.99
CA PRO A 47 1.43 4.20 0.63
C PRO A 47 1.79 4.51 -0.82
N LYS A 48 0.82 4.96 -1.62
CA LYS A 48 1.04 5.22 -3.03
C LYS A 48 2.05 6.34 -3.22
N ILE A 49 3.25 5.97 -3.65
CA ILE A 49 4.22 6.92 -4.18
C ILE A 49 4.03 7.04 -5.69
N SER A 50 4.47 8.15 -6.27
CA SER A 50 4.50 8.27 -7.73
C SER A 50 5.47 7.23 -8.30
N ASN A 51 5.08 6.60 -9.41
CA ASN A 51 5.89 5.56 -10.02
C ASN A 51 7.26 6.13 -10.41
N PRO A 52 8.36 5.62 -9.85
CA PRO A 52 9.70 6.20 -10.03
C PRO A 52 10.28 5.98 -11.43
N TYR A 53 9.66 5.13 -12.26
CA TYR A 53 10.08 4.92 -13.66
C TYR A 53 9.38 5.86 -14.64
N THR A 54 8.26 6.46 -14.25
CA THR A 54 7.47 7.39 -15.08
C THR A 54 7.38 8.79 -14.51
N SER A 55 8.04 9.05 -13.39
CA SER A 55 8.08 10.35 -12.71
C SER A 55 9.46 10.62 -12.12
N ASP A 56 9.67 11.83 -11.61
CA ASP A 56 10.91 12.22 -10.91
C ASP A 56 11.02 11.63 -9.48
N ALA A 57 10.10 10.75 -9.08
CA ALA A 57 10.12 10.10 -7.77
C ALA A 57 11.32 9.17 -7.61
N LYS A 58 11.92 9.12 -6.42
CA LYS A 58 13.08 8.26 -6.15
C LYS A 58 12.66 7.04 -5.32
N PHE A 59 13.20 5.88 -5.64
CA PHE A 59 13.06 4.66 -4.82
C PHE A 59 13.59 4.81 -3.39
N GLU A 60 14.43 5.80 -3.15
CA GLU A 60 14.92 6.18 -1.82
C GLU A 60 13.79 6.61 -0.88
N ASP A 61 12.65 7.03 -1.44
CA ASP A 61 11.43 7.41 -0.71
C ASP A 61 10.55 6.20 -0.36
N VAL A 62 10.87 5.00 -0.88
CA VAL A 62 10.19 3.75 -0.53
C VAL A 62 10.78 3.16 0.75
N PRO A 63 10.01 3.07 1.85
CA PRO A 63 10.56 2.61 3.11
C PRO A 63 10.82 1.09 3.12
N GLY A 64 12.10 0.69 3.22
CA GLY A 64 12.52 -0.60 3.77
C GLY A 64 12.21 -1.85 2.94
N PRO A 65 11.87 -3.00 3.58
CA PRO A 65 11.80 -4.33 2.95
C PRO A 65 10.65 -4.49 1.93
N GLU A 66 9.84 -3.44 1.73
CA GLU A 66 8.70 -3.43 0.80
C GLU A 66 9.07 -2.93 -0.60
N ARG A 67 10.36 -2.60 -0.82
CA ARG A 67 10.88 -2.17 -2.13
C ARG A 67 10.58 -3.15 -3.25
N GLU A 68 10.75 -4.45 -3.03
CA GLU A 68 10.48 -5.47 -4.05
C GLU A 68 8.99 -5.50 -4.44
N ALA A 69 8.09 -5.31 -3.47
CA ALA A 69 6.66 -5.22 -3.76
C ALA A 69 6.33 -3.96 -4.58
N TRP A 70 6.98 -2.84 -4.28
CA TRP A 70 6.86 -1.62 -5.07
C TRP A 70 7.42 -1.73 -6.48
N GLU A 71 8.59 -2.35 -6.64
CA GLU A 71 9.19 -2.56 -7.96
C GLU A 71 8.26 -3.42 -8.83
N ASN A 72 7.71 -4.50 -8.28
CA ASN A 72 6.74 -5.34 -8.99
C ASN A 72 5.46 -4.56 -9.38
N LEU A 73 4.92 -3.74 -8.46
CA LEU A 73 3.74 -2.92 -8.74
C LEU A 73 4.03 -1.85 -9.80
N ALA A 74 5.17 -1.16 -9.71
CA ALA A 74 5.55 -0.12 -10.66
C ALA A 74 5.78 -0.69 -12.06
N MET A 75 6.33 -1.90 -12.16
CA MET A 75 6.50 -2.62 -13.43
C MET A 75 5.16 -3.11 -14.00
N GLU A 76 4.24 -3.54 -13.15
CA GLU A 76 2.88 -3.91 -13.56
C GLU A 76 2.10 -2.71 -14.10
N GLU A 77 2.19 -1.55 -13.43
CA GLU A 77 1.61 -0.29 -13.89
C GLU A 77 2.17 0.13 -15.26
N LEU A 78 3.49 0.01 -15.45
CA LEU A 78 4.15 0.29 -16.73
C LEU A 78 3.60 -0.60 -17.84
N ARG A 79 3.50 -1.92 -17.59
CA ARG A 79 2.99 -2.87 -18.58
C ARG A 79 1.56 -2.55 -19.00
N HIS A 80 0.71 -2.17 -18.05
CA HIS A 80 -0.67 -1.79 -18.34
C HIS A 80 -0.82 -0.43 -19.01
N ALA A 81 0.19 0.44 -18.99
CA ALA A 81 0.17 1.72 -19.68
C ALA A 81 0.54 1.61 -21.17
N GLU A 82 1.11 0.47 -21.59
CA GLU A 82 1.50 0.19 -22.98
C GLU A 82 0.39 -0.53 -23.79
N ASP A 83 -0.67 -0.99 -23.13
CA ASP A 83 -1.87 -1.61 -23.73
C ASP A 83 -2.99 -0.58 -24.03
#